data_AF-A0A9P9FWW5-F1
#
_entry.id   AF-A0A9P9FWW5-F1
#
_cell.length_a   1.000
_cell.length_b   1.000
_cell.length_c   1.000
_cell.angle_alpha   90.00
_cell.angle_beta   90.00
_cell.angle_gamma   90.00
#
_symmetry.space_group_name_H-M   'P 1'
#
loop_
_entity.id
_entity.type
_entity.pdbx_description
1 polymer ?
#
loop_
_entity_poly.entity_id
_entity_poly.type
_entity_poly.pdbx_seq_one_letter_code
_entity_poly.pdbx_strand_id
1 'polypeptide(L)'
;MDYFTYIPAFSLLICKTYKTAVLFNQIQQHLRQQPHQLSLQEIKPTLEQATKLNLLQGQKDLIRLPKPIPLGPPISQLGEPMQQGFRYTFEPSCFYIGSQLRRIREHLRVFHKVKQKGQKGRPSKAAASQPSIATESYWRAGVAYQQLFKQGPRSEYFEVLLESDSSKALSLLEAKAAFEAQALAIRSKEARAIEQLNDFTTPNPWLRRLGSARHLADFSGEK
;
A
#
# COMPACT_ATOMS: atom_id res chain seq x y z
N MET A 1 18.74 8.00 -25.81
CA MET A 1 17.44 8.67 -25.56
C MET A 1 17.64 9.76 -24.53
N ASP A 2 17.83 11.00 -24.97
CA ASP A 2 18.28 12.06 -24.06
C ASP A 2 17.13 12.59 -23.18
N TYR A 3 15.91 12.60 -23.72
CA TYR A 3 14.71 13.14 -23.07
C TYR A 3 13.93 12.14 -22.20
N PHE A 4 14.12 10.84 -22.44
CA PHE A 4 13.32 9.80 -21.80
C PHE A 4 14.17 8.83 -20.98
N THR A 5 13.56 8.24 -19.96
CA THR A 5 14.08 7.08 -19.24
C THR A 5 13.11 5.93 -19.40
N TYR A 6 13.61 4.76 -19.80
CA TYR A 6 12.79 3.56 -19.93
C TYR A 6 12.61 2.87 -18.58
N ILE A 7 11.37 2.51 -18.24
CA ILE A 7 11.06 1.65 -17.10
C ILE A 7 10.57 0.29 -17.62
N PRO A 8 11.41 -0.76 -17.53
CA PRO A 8 11.06 -2.10 -17.96
C PRO A 8 9.84 -2.67 -17.21
N ALA A 9 9.70 -2.39 -15.92
CA ALA A 9 8.63 -2.93 -15.07
C ALA A 9 7.22 -2.56 -15.55
N PHE A 10 7.08 -1.45 -16.27
CA PHE A 10 5.79 -0.98 -16.79
C PHE A 10 5.75 -0.89 -18.31
N SER A 11 6.85 -1.20 -19.02
CA SER A 11 6.95 -1.00 -20.47
C SER A 11 6.64 0.44 -20.91
N LEU A 12 7.11 1.43 -20.13
CA LEU A 12 6.82 2.85 -20.33
C LEU A 12 8.08 3.70 -20.41
N LEU A 13 7.99 4.84 -21.10
CA LEU A 13 8.99 5.89 -21.07
C LEU A 13 8.53 7.01 -20.12
N ILE A 14 9.44 7.51 -19.29
CA ILE A 14 9.23 8.71 -18.49
C ILE A 14 10.03 9.86 -19.07
N CYS A 15 9.36 10.99 -19.32
CA CYS A 15 10.03 12.22 -19.71
C CYS A 15 10.77 12.83 -18.51
N LYS A 16 12.06 13.13 -18.67
CA LYS A 16 12.91 13.71 -17.62
C LYS A 16 12.46 15.12 -17.22
N THR A 17 11.95 15.90 -18.18
CA THR A 17 11.54 17.29 -17.96
C THR A 17 10.15 17.37 -17.34
N TYR A 18 9.19 16.64 -17.91
CA TYR A 18 7.81 16.62 -17.45
C TYR A 18 7.57 15.77 -16.21
N LYS A 19 8.43 14.79 -15.95
CA LYS A 19 8.30 13.82 -14.86
C LYS A 19 6.99 13.01 -14.96
N THR A 20 6.64 12.63 -16.18
CA THR A 20 5.40 11.88 -16.50
C THR A 20 5.70 10.74 -17.47
N ALA A 21 4.92 9.66 -17.35
CA ALA A 21 4.94 8.57 -18.31
C ALA A 21 4.29 8.99 -19.65
N VAL A 22 4.83 8.48 -20.75
CA VAL A 22 4.38 8.74 -22.12
C VAL A 22 4.27 7.41 -22.86
N LEU A 23 3.17 7.22 -23.57
CA LEU A 23 2.94 6.07 -24.45
C LEU A 23 3.66 6.25 -25.79
N PHE A 24 3.97 5.17 -26.49
CA PHE A 24 4.72 5.25 -27.75
C PHE A 24 4.06 6.20 -28.78
N ASN A 25 2.75 6.06 -29.00
CA ASN A 25 2.00 6.89 -29.95
C ASN A 25 1.97 8.39 -29.55
N GLN A 26 2.27 8.71 -28.29
CA GLN A 26 2.27 10.07 -27.78
C GLN A 26 3.67 10.71 -27.82
N ILE A 27 4.74 9.96 -28.06
CA ILE A 27 6.13 10.48 -28.03
C ILE A 27 6.29 11.66 -28.99
N GLN A 28 5.85 11.51 -30.24
CA GLN A 28 5.99 12.56 -31.25
C GLN A 28 5.20 13.81 -30.84
N GLN A 29 3.94 13.65 -30.40
CA GLN A 29 3.12 14.77 -29.97
C GLN A 29 3.72 15.46 -28.74
N HIS A 30 4.21 14.68 -27.78
CA HIS A 30 4.82 15.16 -26.54
C HIS A 30 6.08 15.99 -26.80
N LEU A 31 6.99 15.52 -27.66
CA LEU A 31 8.23 16.22 -27.98
C LEU A 31 8.02 17.50 -28.80
N ARG A 32 6.92 17.59 -29.56
CA ARG A 32 6.54 18.81 -30.31
C ARG A 32 5.91 19.88 -29.42
N GLN A 33 5.37 19.49 -28.27
CA GLN A 33 4.80 20.44 -27.31
C GLN A 33 5.93 21.11 -26.52
N GLN A 34 5.62 22.27 -25.91
CA GLN A 34 6.47 22.86 -24.87
C GLN A 34 6.79 21.81 -23.80
N PRO A 35 7.87 21.89 -23.00
CA PRO A 35 9.03 22.75 -23.17
C PRO A 35 10.03 22.24 -24.23
N HIS A 36 9.74 21.12 -24.91
CA HIS A 36 10.69 20.50 -25.84
C HIS A 36 10.71 21.16 -27.20
N GLN A 37 9.54 21.42 -27.80
CA GLN A 37 9.37 22.08 -29.11
C GLN A 37 10.31 21.55 -30.22
N LEU A 38 10.58 20.25 -30.23
CA LEU A 38 11.54 19.66 -31.16
C LEU A 38 10.97 19.57 -32.57
N SER A 39 11.86 19.71 -33.54
CA SER A 39 11.58 19.45 -34.95
C SER A 39 11.45 17.95 -35.22
N LEU A 40 10.80 17.59 -36.34
CA LEU A 40 10.66 16.18 -36.70
C LEU A 40 12.01 15.48 -36.92
N GLN A 41 13.04 16.20 -37.37
CA GLN A 41 14.37 15.62 -37.58
C GLN A 41 15.04 15.22 -36.27
N GLU A 42 14.87 16.01 -35.21
CA GLU A 42 15.39 15.71 -33.87
C GLU A 42 14.59 14.60 -33.17
N ILE A 43 13.31 14.45 -33.50
CA ILE A 43 12.44 13.42 -32.93
C ILE A 43 12.72 12.03 -33.53
N LYS A 44 13.03 11.94 -34.83
CA LYS A 44 13.30 10.68 -35.55
C LYS A 44 14.24 9.71 -34.80
N PRO A 45 15.45 10.10 -34.37
CA PRO A 45 16.35 9.17 -33.68
C PRO A 45 15.76 8.66 -32.36
N THR A 46 14.97 9.48 -31.66
CA THR A 46 14.29 9.06 -30.43
C THR A 46 13.20 8.03 -30.72
N LEU A 47 12.43 8.21 -31.80
CA LEU A 47 11.43 7.23 -32.23
C LEU A 47 12.07 5.91 -32.67
N GLU A 48 13.16 5.95 -33.44
CA GLU A 48 13.90 4.76 -33.87
C GLU A 48 14.53 3.98 -32.72
N GLN A 49 14.92 4.66 -31.64
CA GLN A 49 15.33 3.99 -30.41
C GLN A 49 14.12 3.40 -29.67
N ALA A 50 12.96 4.07 -29.70
CA ALA A 50 11.76 3.64 -29.00
C ALA A 50 11.11 2.41 -29.64
N THR A 51 11.21 2.26 -30.96
CA THR A 51 10.71 1.06 -31.68
C THR A 51 11.47 -0.21 -31.29
N LYS A 52 12.71 -0.10 -30.83
CA LYS A 52 13.52 -1.24 -30.34
C LYS A 52 13.10 -1.71 -28.95
N LEU A 53 12.32 -0.90 -28.22
CA LEU A 53 11.87 -1.20 -26.87
C LEU A 53 10.45 -1.78 -26.89
N ASN A 54 10.16 -2.68 -25.95
CA ASN A 54 8.82 -3.23 -25.78
C ASN A 54 7.92 -2.24 -25.00
N LEU A 55 7.43 -1.21 -25.69
CA LEU A 55 6.61 -0.14 -25.13
C LEU A 55 5.12 -0.38 -25.34
N LEU A 56 4.32 0.08 -24.37
CA LEU A 56 2.88 0.20 -24.54
C LEU A 56 2.58 1.22 -25.64
N GLN A 57 1.82 0.80 -26.65
CA GLN A 57 1.60 1.58 -27.86
C GLN A 57 0.54 2.66 -27.62
N GLY A 58 -0.59 2.27 -27.03
CA GLY A 58 -1.72 3.15 -26.83
C GLY A 58 -2.56 2.84 -25.60
N GLN A 59 -3.70 3.52 -25.49
CA GLN A 59 -4.58 3.42 -24.32
C GLN A 59 -5.15 2.01 -24.11
N LYS A 60 -5.33 1.23 -25.18
CA LYS A 60 -5.82 -0.15 -25.08
C LYS A 60 -4.84 -1.06 -24.33
N ASP A 61 -3.55 -0.79 -24.44
CA ASP A 61 -2.50 -1.61 -23.80
C ASP A 61 -2.35 -1.29 -22.31
N LEU A 62 -2.97 -0.21 -21.82
CA LEU A 62 -2.94 0.17 -20.40
C LEU A 62 -3.56 -0.88 -19.48
N ILE A 63 -4.39 -1.78 -20.01
CA ILE A 63 -4.95 -2.93 -19.29
C ILE A 63 -3.84 -3.87 -18.80
N ARG A 64 -2.68 -3.89 -19.47
CA ARG A 64 -1.51 -4.71 -19.10
C ARG A 64 -0.78 -4.19 -17.86
N LEU A 65 -1.03 -2.94 -17.45
CA LEU A 65 -0.41 -2.40 -16.24
C LEU A 65 -1.06 -3.03 -15.00
N PRO A 66 -0.27 -3.38 -13.96
CA PRO A 66 -0.81 -3.97 -12.74
C PRO A 66 -1.77 -3.00 -12.05
N LYS A 67 -2.89 -3.53 -11.54
CA LYS A 67 -3.87 -2.77 -10.75
C LYS A 67 -4.03 -3.45 -9.39
N PRO A 68 -3.59 -2.80 -8.28
CA PRO A 68 -2.90 -1.51 -8.22
C PRO A 68 -1.45 -1.61 -8.71
N ILE A 69 -0.80 -0.46 -8.92
CA ILE A 69 0.66 -0.44 -9.02
C ILE A 69 1.22 -0.95 -7.68
N PRO A 70 2.12 -1.94 -7.69
CA PRO A 70 2.68 -2.51 -6.46
C PRO A 70 3.28 -1.44 -5.56
N LEU A 71 3.06 -1.59 -4.26
CA LEU A 71 3.67 -0.74 -3.25
C LEU A 71 5.19 -0.93 -3.29
N GLY A 72 5.94 0.15 -3.43
CA GLY A 72 7.39 0.11 -3.57
C GLY A 72 8.05 1.46 -3.34
N PRO A 73 9.37 1.56 -3.54
CA PRO A 73 10.11 2.80 -3.41
C PRO A 73 9.70 3.83 -4.48
N PRO A 74 10.01 5.12 -4.29
CA PRO A 74 9.63 6.16 -5.24
C PRO A 74 10.33 5.95 -6.57
N ILE A 75 9.58 6.14 -7.66
CA ILE A 75 10.16 6.15 -9.00
C ILE A 75 10.84 7.52 -9.15
N SER A 76 12.16 7.53 -9.09
CA SER A 76 12.97 8.76 -9.10
C SER A 76 12.72 9.64 -10.33
N GLN A 77 12.40 9.02 -11.48
CA GLN A 77 12.14 9.72 -12.73
C GLN A 77 10.79 10.46 -12.75
N LEU A 78 9.83 10.10 -11.89
CA LEU A 78 8.56 10.85 -11.72
C LEU A 78 8.72 12.08 -10.82
N GLY A 79 9.94 12.35 -10.35
CA GLY A 79 10.21 13.41 -9.38
C GLY A 79 9.87 13.02 -7.96
N GLU A 80 9.91 14.02 -7.08
CA GLU A 80 9.67 13.82 -5.66
C GLU A 80 8.24 13.33 -5.42
N PRO A 81 8.07 12.32 -4.55
CA PRO A 81 6.76 11.83 -4.18
C PRO A 81 5.95 12.93 -3.50
N MET A 82 4.68 13.05 -3.89
CA MET A 82 3.76 13.95 -3.20
C MET A 82 3.46 13.40 -1.81
N GLN A 83 3.32 14.28 -0.84
CA GLN A 83 3.09 13.92 0.56
C GLN A 83 1.68 14.28 1.00
N GLN A 84 1.30 13.81 2.20
CA GLN A 84 0.02 14.13 2.84
C GLN A 84 -1.21 13.66 2.05
N GLY A 85 -1.07 12.55 1.32
CA GLY A 85 -2.18 11.90 0.63
C GLY A 85 -3.11 11.17 1.60
N PHE A 86 -4.34 10.96 1.13
CA PHE A 86 -5.36 10.19 1.83
C PHE A 86 -5.62 8.90 1.06
N ARG A 87 -5.28 7.75 1.65
CA ARG A 87 -5.53 6.43 1.06
C ARG A 87 -6.77 5.82 1.67
N TYR A 88 -7.69 5.37 0.83
CA TYR A 88 -8.82 4.58 1.30
C TYR A 88 -8.39 3.20 1.84
N THR A 89 -8.91 2.80 2.99
CA THR A 89 -8.45 1.59 3.72
C THR A 89 -9.56 0.61 4.07
N PHE A 90 -10.83 0.97 3.86
CA PHE A 90 -11.94 0.16 4.35
C PHE A 90 -12.25 -1.05 3.46
N GLU A 91 -12.15 -0.93 2.13
CA GLU A 91 -12.34 -2.06 1.21
C GLU A 91 -10.99 -2.44 0.58
N PRO A 92 -10.54 -3.70 0.72
CA PRO A 92 -9.24 -4.15 0.16
C PRO A 92 -9.15 -4.05 -1.37
N SER A 93 -10.29 -4.05 -2.07
CA SER A 93 -10.38 -3.98 -3.54
C SER A 93 -10.15 -2.57 -4.09
N CYS A 94 -10.26 -1.54 -3.24
CA CYS A 94 -10.20 -0.15 -3.66
C CYS A 94 -8.88 0.49 -3.23
N PHE A 95 -8.09 0.86 -4.23
CA PHE A 95 -6.76 1.44 -4.06
C PHE A 95 -6.75 2.95 -4.29
N TYR A 96 -7.89 3.61 -4.08
CA TYR A 96 -8.01 5.04 -4.35
C TYR A 96 -7.19 5.86 -3.35
N ILE A 97 -6.41 6.80 -3.91
CA ILE A 97 -5.68 7.81 -3.14
C ILE A 97 -6.14 9.18 -3.61
N GLY A 98 -6.52 10.02 -2.66
CA GLY A 98 -6.90 11.40 -2.89
C GLY A 98 -5.82 12.36 -2.39
N SER A 99 -5.53 13.41 -3.15
CA SER A 99 -4.61 14.47 -2.73
C SER A 99 -5.17 15.38 -1.64
N GLN A 100 -6.49 15.42 -1.48
CA GLN A 100 -7.18 16.30 -0.53
C GLN A 100 -8.35 15.58 0.12
N LEU A 101 -8.69 15.97 1.35
CA LEU A 101 -9.84 15.43 2.09
C LEU A 101 -11.14 15.51 1.28
N ARG A 102 -11.37 16.60 0.55
CA ARG A 102 -12.57 16.74 -0.30
C ARG A 102 -12.69 15.61 -1.32
N ARG A 103 -11.59 15.23 -1.97
CA ARG A 103 -11.57 14.21 -3.03
C ARG A 103 -11.85 12.82 -2.51
N ILE A 104 -11.24 12.43 -1.38
CA ILE A 104 -11.51 11.12 -0.79
C ILE A 104 -12.95 11.04 -0.24
N ARG A 105 -13.47 12.13 0.33
CA ARG A 105 -14.87 12.20 0.78
C ARG A 105 -15.86 12.06 -0.38
N GLU A 106 -15.57 12.69 -1.50
CA GLU A 106 -16.34 12.55 -2.74
C GLU A 106 -16.29 11.11 -3.27
N HIS A 107 -15.10 10.51 -3.32
CA HIS A 107 -14.92 9.12 -3.73
C HIS A 107 -15.73 8.14 -2.86
N LEU A 108 -15.66 8.27 -1.54
CA LEU A 108 -16.43 7.48 -0.58
C LEU A 108 -17.95 7.57 -0.83
N ARG A 109 -18.44 8.77 -1.14
CA ARG A 109 -19.86 9.03 -1.39
C ARG A 109 -20.32 8.40 -2.71
N VAL A 110 -19.52 8.54 -3.76
CA VAL A 110 -19.89 8.13 -5.12
C VAL A 110 -19.71 6.62 -5.32
N PHE A 111 -18.56 6.08 -4.94
CA PHE A 111 -18.19 4.70 -5.22
C PHE A 111 -18.58 3.73 -4.11
N HIS A 112 -18.45 4.15 -2.84
CA HIS A 112 -18.76 3.29 -1.70
C HIS A 112 -20.10 3.64 -1.02
N LYS A 113 -20.85 4.61 -1.55
CA LYS A 113 -22.17 5.05 -1.04
C LYS A 113 -22.15 5.39 0.47
N VAL A 114 -20.99 5.75 1.01
CA VAL A 114 -20.85 6.09 2.43
C VAL A 114 -21.54 7.43 2.66
N LYS A 115 -22.64 7.39 3.42
CA LYS A 115 -23.33 8.61 3.84
C LYS A 115 -22.52 9.29 4.93
N GLN A 116 -21.96 10.45 4.61
CA GLN A 116 -21.35 11.30 5.61
C GLN A 116 -22.44 11.89 6.49
N LYS A 117 -22.47 11.49 7.77
CA LYS A 117 -23.32 12.15 8.76
C LYS A 117 -22.81 13.59 8.92
N GLY A 118 -23.66 14.59 8.67
CA GLY A 118 -23.34 15.97 9.05
C GLY A 118 -23.66 17.12 8.07
N GLN A 119 -24.45 16.93 7.01
CA GLN A 119 -24.88 18.07 6.18
C GLN A 119 -26.39 18.13 5.98
N LYS A 120 -27.11 18.50 7.04
CA LYS A 120 -28.39 19.24 6.96
C LYS A 120 -28.78 19.70 8.38
N GLY A 121 -28.50 20.96 8.70
CA GLY A 121 -28.92 21.60 9.95
C GLY A 121 -27.89 22.59 10.51
N ARG A 122 -28.38 23.66 11.16
CA ARG A 122 -27.57 24.59 11.96
C ARG A 122 -26.86 23.80 13.07
N PRO A 123 -25.54 23.94 13.27
CA PRO A 123 -24.86 23.22 14.33
C PRO A 123 -25.48 23.62 15.68
N SER A 124 -26.05 22.64 16.38
CA SER A 124 -26.42 22.82 17.78
C SER A 124 -25.14 23.06 18.58
N LYS A 125 -25.14 24.04 19.50
CA LYS A 125 -24.01 24.32 20.40
C LYS A 125 -23.61 23.08 21.24
N ALA A 126 -24.47 22.06 21.34
CA ALA A 126 -24.17 20.80 22.02
C ALA A 126 -23.28 19.83 21.20
N ALA A 127 -23.14 20.03 19.89
CA ALA A 127 -22.34 19.17 19.02
C ALA A 127 -20.85 19.59 18.92
N ALA A 128 -20.49 20.74 19.49
CA ALA A 128 -19.10 21.23 19.48
C ALA A 128 -18.19 20.52 20.50
N SER A 129 -18.79 19.79 21.45
CA SER A 129 -18.07 19.21 22.60
C SER A 129 -17.96 17.69 22.57
N GLN A 130 -18.39 17.04 21.49
CA GLN A 130 -18.25 15.60 21.31
C GLN A 130 -17.12 15.33 20.32
N PRO A 131 -16.05 14.59 20.69
CA PRO A 131 -15.07 14.15 19.72
C PRO A 131 -15.82 13.29 18.70
N SER A 132 -15.76 13.67 17.42
CA SER A 132 -16.38 12.91 16.34
C SER A 132 -15.68 11.56 16.21
N ILE A 133 -16.14 10.56 16.95
CA ILE A 133 -15.63 9.20 16.84
C ILE A 133 -15.92 8.71 15.40
N ALA A 134 -14.83 8.35 14.71
CA ALA A 134 -14.77 7.52 13.51
C ALA A 134 -15.16 8.12 12.14
N THR A 135 -14.62 9.29 11.77
CA THR A 135 -14.43 9.58 10.32
C THR A 135 -13.01 9.23 9.84
N GLU A 136 -12.05 9.09 10.76
CA GLU A 136 -10.65 8.68 10.52
C GLU A 136 -10.49 7.18 10.20
N SER A 137 -11.57 6.39 10.23
CA SER A 137 -11.51 4.93 10.00
C SER A 137 -11.51 4.53 8.52
N TYR A 138 -12.06 5.36 7.63
CA TYR A 138 -12.22 5.00 6.22
C TYR A 138 -10.97 5.25 5.38
N TRP A 139 -10.02 6.05 5.88
CA TRP A 139 -8.79 6.35 5.17
C TRP A 139 -7.61 6.58 6.11
N ARG A 140 -6.41 6.28 5.61
CA ARG A 140 -5.15 6.66 6.24
C ARG A 140 -4.66 7.98 5.63
N ALA A 141 -4.37 8.95 6.49
CA ALA A 141 -3.74 10.22 6.11
C ALA A 141 -2.20 10.10 6.14
N GLY A 142 -1.50 11.08 5.55
CA GLY A 142 -0.04 11.14 5.59
C GLY A 142 0.66 10.21 4.60
N VAL A 143 -0.05 9.69 3.61
CA VAL A 143 0.50 8.73 2.64
C VAL A 143 1.34 9.46 1.60
N ALA A 144 2.52 8.93 1.28
CA ALA A 144 3.31 9.39 0.14
C ALA A 144 2.81 8.72 -1.16
N TYR A 145 2.67 9.49 -2.23
CA TYR A 145 2.06 9.02 -3.47
C TYR A 145 2.68 9.63 -4.72
N GLN A 146 2.57 8.89 -5.83
CA GLN A 146 3.01 9.31 -7.16
C GLN A 146 1.93 8.97 -8.20
N GLN A 147 2.13 9.44 -9.43
CA GLN A 147 1.20 9.25 -10.54
C GLN A 147 2.02 9.00 -11.82
N LEU A 148 1.64 8.01 -12.63
CA LEU A 148 2.32 7.77 -13.91
C LEU A 148 1.92 8.82 -14.95
N PHE A 149 0.62 8.99 -15.18
CA PHE A 149 0.06 9.88 -16.19
C PHE A 149 -0.70 11.02 -15.52
N LYS A 150 -0.48 12.28 -15.94
CA LYS A 150 -1.18 13.43 -15.34
C LYS A 150 -2.68 13.44 -15.64
N GLN A 151 -3.06 12.97 -16.83
CA GLN A 151 -4.42 13.04 -17.36
C GLN A 151 -4.75 11.77 -18.15
N GLY A 152 -6.05 11.53 -18.31
CA GLY A 152 -6.55 10.41 -19.12
C GLY A 152 -6.64 9.09 -18.35
N PRO A 153 -6.73 7.96 -19.06
CA PRO A 153 -6.79 6.64 -18.44
C PRO A 153 -5.51 6.35 -17.65
N ARG A 154 -5.62 5.62 -16.54
CA ARG A 154 -4.50 5.28 -15.65
C ARG A 154 -3.83 6.48 -14.97
N SER A 155 -4.54 7.60 -14.86
CA SER A 155 -4.11 8.77 -14.09
C SER A 155 -4.40 8.65 -12.59
N GLU A 156 -4.64 7.45 -12.06
CA GLU A 156 -4.72 7.24 -10.62
C GLU A 156 -3.38 7.49 -9.90
N TYR A 157 -3.50 7.96 -8.67
CA TYR A 157 -2.38 8.00 -7.72
C TYR A 157 -2.13 6.61 -7.15
N PHE A 158 -0.86 6.27 -6.97
CA PHE A 158 -0.42 5.06 -6.28
C PHE A 158 0.47 5.40 -5.10
N GLU A 159 0.46 4.55 -4.09
CA GLU A 159 1.23 4.76 -2.87
C GLU A 159 2.68 4.35 -3.07
N VAL A 160 3.56 5.09 -2.41
CA VAL A 160 5.00 4.91 -2.42
C VAL A 160 5.51 4.86 -0.98
N LEU A 161 6.48 3.99 -0.73
CA LEU A 161 7.19 3.91 0.55
C LEU A 161 8.39 4.86 0.56
N LEU A 162 8.41 5.80 1.49
CA LEU A 162 9.60 6.59 1.77
C LEU A 162 10.59 5.75 2.59
N GLU A 163 11.89 5.93 2.38
CA GLU A 163 12.94 5.19 3.10
C GLU A 163 12.87 5.40 4.63
N SER A 164 12.42 6.59 5.07
CA SER A 164 12.16 6.86 6.48
C SER A 164 11.06 5.97 7.06
N ASP A 165 10.08 5.61 6.24
CA ASP A 165 8.92 4.83 6.65
C ASP A 165 9.20 3.33 6.54
N SER A 166 10.04 2.91 5.59
CA SER A 166 10.51 1.52 5.52
C SER A 166 11.36 1.15 6.74
N SER A 167 12.28 2.03 7.16
CA SER A 167 13.10 1.81 8.37
C SER A 167 12.24 1.74 9.64
N LYS A 168 11.25 2.63 9.79
CA LYS A 168 10.29 2.57 10.90
C LYS A 168 9.42 1.31 10.85
N ALA A 169 8.97 0.89 9.66
CA ALA A 169 8.16 -0.31 9.50
C ALA A 169 8.96 -1.58 9.86
N LEU A 170 10.22 -1.65 9.45
CA LEU A 170 11.13 -2.75 9.84
C LEU A 170 11.33 -2.77 11.35
N SER A 171 11.61 -1.62 11.97
CA SER A 171 11.76 -1.50 13.43
C SER A 171 10.49 -1.92 14.19
N LEU A 172 9.30 -1.57 13.69
CA LEU A 172 8.02 -2.01 14.27
C LEU A 172 7.82 -3.52 14.17
N LEU A 173 8.17 -4.13 13.03
CA LEU A 173 8.07 -5.58 12.83
C LEU A 173 9.03 -6.33 13.76
N GLU A 174 10.25 -5.85 13.90
CA GLU A 174 11.25 -6.38 14.85
C GLU A 174 10.74 -6.27 16.30
N ALA A 175 10.18 -5.12 16.69
CA ALA A 175 9.60 -4.94 18.01
C ALA A 175 8.41 -5.88 18.28
N LYS A 176 7.55 -6.10 17.27
CA LYS A 176 6.41 -7.03 17.38
C LYS A 176 6.91 -8.47 17.54
N ALA A 177 7.87 -8.90 16.74
CA ALA A 177 8.46 -10.23 16.84
C ALA A 177 9.15 -10.44 18.21
N ALA A 178 9.86 -9.44 18.71
CA ALA A 178 10.48 -9.48 20.04
C ALA A 178 9.42 -9.60 21.15
N PHE A 179 8.32 -8.85 21.06
CA PHE A 179 7.23 -8.93 22.02
C PHE A 179 6.53 -10.29 22.01
N GLU A 180 6.26 -10.84 20.82
CA GLU A 180 5.68 -12.18 20.66
C GLU A 180 6.61 -13.26 21.22
N ALA A 181 7.91 -13.18 20.93
CA ALA A 181 8.91 -14.10 21.48
C ALA A 181 8.97 -14.02 23.01
N GLN A 182 8.90 -12.80 23.58
CA GLN A 182 8.88 -12.60 25.02
C GLN A 182 7.60 -13.16 25.65
N ALA A 183 6.44 -12.94 25.02
CA ALA A 183 5.17 -13.50 25.48
C ALA A 183 5.16 -15.03 25.46
N LEU A 184 5.74 -15.66 24.43
CA LEU A 184 5.92 -17.12 24.38
C LEU A 184 6.90 -17.61 25.45
N ALA A 185 7.99 -16.88 25.70
CA ALA A 185 8.93 -17.20 26.77
C ALA A 185 8.30 -17.11 28.17
N ILE A 186 7.42 -16.12 28.40
CA ILE A 186 6.66 -16.00 29.66
C ILE A 186 5.68 -17.17 29.79
N ARG A 187 4.86 -17.45 28.77
CA ARG A 187 3.90 -18.56 28.79
C ARG A 187 4.57 -19.91 29.00
N SER A 188 5.72 -20.16 28.40
CA SER A 188 6.47 -21.41 28.60
C SER A 188 7.06 -21.53 30.01
N LYS A 189 7.49 -20.43 30.62
CA LYS A 189 7.90 -20.41 32.03
C LYS A 189 6.73 -20.65 32.98
N GLU A 190 5.58 -20.04 32.71
CA GLU A 190 4.34 -20.27 33.48
C GLU A 190 3.88 -21.72 33.36
N ALA A 191 3.87 -22.31 32.16
CA ALA A 191 3.54 -23.72 31.96
C ALA A 191 4.47 -24.66 32.75
N ARG A 192 5.78 -24.42 32.71
CA ARG A 192 6.76 -25.20 33.50
C ARG A 192 6.59 -25.02 35.01
N ALA A 193 6.22 -23.81 35.47
CA ALA A 193 5.95 -23.58 36.88
C ALA A 193 4.68 -24.31 37.35
N ILE A 194 3.64 -24.39 36.50
CA ILE A 194 2.44 -25.19 36.76
C ILE A 194 2.77 -26.69 36.80
N GLU A 195 3.60 -27.19 35.89
CA GLU A 195 4.10 -28.57 35.92
C GLU A 195 4.86 -28.88 37.22
N GLN A 196 5.76 -27.98 37.66
CA GLN A 196 6.48 -28.13 38.93
C GLN A 196 5.56 -28.07 40.16
N LEU A 197 4.49 -27.26 40.13
CA LEU A 197 3.48 -27.24 41.20
C LEU A 197 2.65 -28.53 41.23
N ASN A 198 2.35 -29.11 40.06
CA ASN A 198 1.72 -30.42 39.98
C ASN A 198 2.62 -31.54 40.53
N ASP A 199 3.95 -31.40 40.46
CA ASP A 199 4.89 -32.37 41.07
C ASP A 199 4.86 -32.36 42.62
N PHE A 200 4.47 -31.25 43.26
CA PHE A 200 4.27 -31.20 44.73
C PHE A 200 2.98 -31.90 45.18
N THR A 201 2.01 -32.06 44.28
CA THR A 201 0.93 -33.03 44.43
C THR A 201 1.38 -34.36 43.85
N THR A 202 2.15 -35.12 44.63
CA THR A 202 2.45 -36.54 44.38
C THR A 202 1.27 -37.22 43.67
N PRO A 203 1.45 -37.77 42.45
CA PRO A 203 0.36 -38.42 41.74
C PRO A 203 -0.23 -39.50 42.64
N ASN A 204 -1.53 -39.40 42.92
CA ASN A 204 -2.26 -40.41 43.67
C ASN A 204 -1.85 -41.79 43.11
N PRO A 205 -1.32 -42.72 43.93
CA PRO A 205 -0.80 -44.02 43.47
C PRO A 205 -1.77 -44.79 42.57
N TRP A 206 -3.07 -44.53 42.69
CA TRP A 206 -4.12 -45.06 41.83
C TRP A 206 -3.99 -44.68 40.35
N LEU A 207 -3.58 -43.45 40.04
CA LEU A 207 -3.42 -42.97 38.66
C LEU A 207 -2.27 -43.65 37.93
N ARG A 208 -1.18 -44.00 38.63
CA ARG A 208 -0.11 -44.84 38.06
C ARG A 208 -0.60 -46.25 37.77
N ARG A 209 -1.48 -46.81 38.62
CA ARG A 209 -1.98 -48.18 38.49
C ARG A 209 -2.93 -48.36 37.29
N LEU A 210 -3.68 -47.32 36.95
CA LEU A 210 -4.60 -47.30 35.80
C LEU A 210 -3.92 -46.98 34.46
N GLY A 211 -2.65 -46.54 34.45
CA GLY A 211 -1.91 -46.23 33.21
C GLY A 211 -2.48 -45.05 32.42
N SER A 212 -3.32 -44.21 33.03
CA SER A 212 -4.06 -43.12 32.36
C SER A 212 -3.15 -42.06 31.72
N ALA A 213 -1.98 -41.80 32.28
CA ALA A 213 -1.00 -40.87 31.70
C ALA A 213 -0.45 -41.35 30.33
N ARG A 214 -0.30 -42.67 30.12
CA ARG A 214 0.06 -43.22 28.80
C ARG A 214 -1.09 -43.04 27.80
N HIS A 215 -2.32 -43.32 28.25
CA HIS A 215 -3.52 -43.16 27.42
C HIS A 215 -3.75 -41.71 26.98
N LEU A 216 -3.46 -40.72 27.82
CA LEU A 216 -3.65 -39.30 27.48
C LEU A 216 -2.52 -38.75 26.59
N ALA A 217 -1.30 -39.29 26.68
CA ALA A 217 -0.21 -38.93 25.77
C ALA A 217 -0.54 -39.29 24.32
N ASP A 218 -1.16 -40.45 24.10
CA ASP A 218 -1.62 -40.91 22.78
C ASP A 218 -2.73 -40.01 22.19
N PHE A 219 -3.52 -39.34 23.05
CA PHE A 219 -4.57 -38.39 22.63
C PHE A 219 -4.04 -36.99 22.26
N SER A 220 -2.82 -36.63 22.70
CA SER A 220 -2.24 -35.31 22.44
C SER A 220 -1.57 -35.16 21.07
N GLY A 221 -1.44 -36.27 20.32
CA GLY A 221 -0.88 -36.30 18.95
C GLY A 221 -1.92 -36.17 17.83
N GLU A 222 -3.22 -36.15 18.15
CA GLU A 222 -4.29 -35.94 17.17
C GLU A 222 -5.05 -34.64 17.44
N LYS A 223 -4.47 -33.52 17.00
CA LYS A 223 -5.14 -32.42 16.25
C LYS A 223 -4.23 -31.22 16.06
#